data_AF-A0A925M8U7-F1
#
_entry.id   AF-A0A925M8U7-F1
#
_cell.length_a   1.000
_cell.length_b   1.000
_cell.length_c   1.000
_cell.angle_alpha   90.00
_cell.angle_beta   90.00
_cell.angle_gamma   90.00
#
_symmetry.space_group_name_H-M   'P 1'
#
loop_
_entity.id
_entity.type
_entity.pdbx_description
1 polymer ?
#
loop_
_entity_poly.entity_id
_entity_poly.type
_entity_poly.pdbx_seq_one_letter_code
_entity_poly.pdbx_strand_id
1 'polypeptide(L)'
;AAPDVQAMLLRVLETGEMYPVGADRSVAVQVSVIAATDANLEEQIRDGRFKAPLLHRLAGYEVRIPPLRERREDIGVLLYHFAREELAAVGELHRLNADDPYAKPWLPAQLAAQLVRSAWPGNIRQLRNMTRQLVIESRGLAQIRIDPRRAEELAGTAWTPRGTELATPTLALGTLKRRKPSAVTEAELLDALRVCAWDLKAAADRLRIPRPSIYDLIDKCPNIRTAGDLSADEIEACFHACEGDLDAMVGQLQVSKRALSRRAKELGLLRST
;
A
#
# COMPACT_ATOMS: atom_id res chain seq x y z
N ALA A 1 21.14 34.45 -4.50
CA ALA A 1 21.43 35.81 -3.97
C ALA A 1 22.28 36.56 -4.98
N ALA A 2 22.20 37.89 -5.04
CA ALA A 2 23.07 38.69 -5.90
C ALA A 2 24.55 38.34 -5.61
N PRO A 3 25.42 38.22 -6.64
CA PRO A 3 26.82 37.82 -6.48
C PRO A 3 27.59 38.70 -5.48
N ASP A 4 27.25 39.99 -5.42
CA ASP A 4 27.88 40.99 -4.55
C ASP A 4 27.58 40.72 -3.08
N VAL A 5 26.36 40.29 -2.77
CA VAL A 5 25.96 39.93 -1.40
C VAL A 5 26.72 38.69 -0.92
N GLN A 6 26.97 37.72 -1.80
CA GLN A 6 27.76 36.52 -1.46
C GLN A 6 29.21 36.90 -1.13
N ALA A 7 29.80 37.84 -1.88
CA ALA A 7 31.15 38.33 -1.62
C ALA A 7 31.24 39.12 -0.30
N MET A 8 30.26 39.98 -0.03
CA MET A 8 30.19 40.74 1.21
C MET A 8 30.03 39.83 2.43
N LEU A 9 29.13 38.85 2.37
CA LEU A 9 28.91 37.89 3.46
C LEU A 9 30.17 37.04 3.72
N LEU A 10 30.83 36.58 2.65
CA LEU A 10 32.10 35.86 2.79
C LEU A 10 33.13 36.71 3.55
N ARG A 11 33.31 37.98 3.15
CA ARG A 11 34.26 38.88 3.84
C ARG A 11 33.94 39.01 5.33
N VAL A 12 32.68 39.23 5.69
CA VAL A 12 32.26 39.34 7.11
C VAL A 12 32.55 38.06 7.89
N LEU A 13 32.31 36.89 7.29
CA LEU A 13 32.58 35.59 7.92
C LEU A 13 34.09 35.31 8.09
N GLU A 14 34.94 35.90 7.24
CA GLU A 14 36.40 35.69 7.30
C GLU A 14 37.10 36.69 8.23
N THR A 15 36.73 37.96 8.16
CA THR A 15 37.42 39.03 8.89
C THR A 15 36.72 39.43 10.19
N GLY A 16 35.44 39.08 10.36
CA GLY A 16 34.62 39.59 11.46
C GLY A 16 34.37 41.10 11.36
N GLU A 17 34.57 41.69 10.18
CA GLU A 17 34.42 43.13 9.97
C GLU A 17 33.36 43.41 8.90
N MET A 18 32.53 44.41 9.13
CA MET A 18 31.54 44.87 8.16
C MET A 18 31.67 46.37 7.89
N TYR A 19 31.31 46.78 6.67
CA TYR A 19 31.22 48.19 6.27
C TYR A 19 29.75 48.59 6.20
N PRO A 20 29.27 49.44 7.11
CA PRO A 20 27.94 50.02 6.99
C PRO A 20 27.79 50.80 5.67
N VAL A 21 26.58 50.83 5.13
CA VAL A 21 26.30 51.57 3.89
C VAL A 21 26.61 53.05 4.11
N GLY A 22 27.52 53.60 3.31
CA GLY A 22 27.94 55.00 3.38
C GLY A 22 29.03 55.30 4.42
N ALA A 23 29.52 54.30 5.16
CA ALA A 23 30.64 54.47 6.08
C ALA A 23 31.99 54.21 5.38
N ASP A 24 33.01 54.98 5.76
CA ASP A 24 34.40 54.84 5.32
C ASP A 24 35.21 53.87 6.21
N ARG A 25 34.69 53.53 7.40
CA ARG A 25 35.35 52.68 8.41
C ARG A 25 34.65 51.34 8.58
N SER A 26 35.45 50.30 8.81
CA SER A 26 34.94 48.99 9.20
C SER A 26 34.54 48.96 10.68
N VAL A 27 33.58 48.09 11.00
CA VAL A 27 33.14 47.80 12.36
C VAL A 27 33.34 46.32 12.61
N ALA A 28 34.05 45.99 13.69
CA ALA A 28 34.21 44.61 14.14
C ALA A 28 32.91 44.09 14.75
N VAL A 29 32.51 42.88 14.37
CA VAL A 29 31.28 42.22 14.81
C VAL A 29 31.56 40.78 15.16
N GLN A 30 30.92 40.31 16.23
CA GLN A 30 30.94 38.91 16.63
C GLN A 30 29.52 38.36 16.51
N VAL A 31 29.30 37.52 15.48
CA VAL A 31 27.97 37.01 15.13
C VAL A 31 28.01 35.49 14.95
N SER A 32 26.88 34.84 15.27
CA SER A 32 26.62 33.46 14.89
C SER A 32 25.64 33.47 13.72
N VAL A 33 26.02 32.84 12.61
CA VAL A 33 25.20 32.82 11.39
C VAL A 33 24.49 31.48 11.29
N ILE A 34 23.15 31.53 11.28
CA ILE A 34 22.29 30.38 11.02
C ILE A 34 21.63 30.61 9.65
N ALA A 35 21.89 29.73 8.70
CA ALA A 35 21.33 29.79 7.36
C ALA A 35 20.46 28.55 7.09
N ALA A 36 19.41 28.74 6.29
CA ALA A 36 18.55 27.66 5.82
C ALA A 36 18.22 27.87 4.35
N THR A 37 18.20 26.79 3.57
CA THR A 37 17.84 26.82 2.15
C THR A 37 17.12 25.55 1.75
N ASP A 38 16.21 25.67 0.80
CA ASP A 38 15.55 24.56 0.10
C ASP A 38 16.23 24.22 -1.24
N ALA A 39 17.19 25.05 -1.68
CA ALA A 39 17.90 24.86 -2.92
C ALA A 39 19.09 23.90 -2.76
N ASN A 40 19.38 23.14 -3.81
CA ASN A 40 20.59 22.34 -3.87
C ASN A 40 21.80 23.26 -4.15
N LEU A 41 22.55 23.60 -3.10
CA LEU A 41 23.71 24.50 -3.21
C LEU A 41 24.84 23.89 -4.05
N GLU A 42 25.00 22.57 -4.08
CA GLU A 42 26.02 21.88 -4.89
C GLU A 42 25.75 22.05 -6.38
N GLU A 43 24.47 21.95 -6.77
CA GLU A 43 24.03 22.21 -8.13
C GLU A 43 24.19 23.70 -8.48
N GLN A 44 23.87 24.62 -7.56
CA GLN A 44 24.08 26.05 -7.80
C GLN A 44 25.56 26.43 -7.91
N ILE A 45 26.47 25.72 -7.23
CA ILE A 45 27.92 25.89 -7.40
C ILE A 45 28.33 25.44 -8.80
N ARG A 46 27.83 24.28 -9.26
CA ARG A 46 28.11 23.77 -10.61
C ARG A 46 27.66 24.73 -11.70
N ASP A 47 26.52 25.39 -11.48
CA ASP A 47 25.96 26.37 -12.40
C ASP A 47 26.57 27.78 -12.26
N GLY A 48 27.59 27.96 -11.40
CA GLY A 48 28.24 29.25 -11.15
C GLY A 48 27.35 30.29 -10.45
N ARG A 49 26.17 29.89 -9.96
CA ARG A 49 25.20 30.76 -9.27
C ARG A 49 25.53 30.94 -7.78
N PHE A 50 26.34 30.04 -7.22
CA PHE A 50 26.76 30.08 -5.82
C PHE A 50 28.27 29.89 -5.68
N LYS A 51 28.91 30.65 -4.78
CA LYS A 51 30.35 30.56 -4.54
C LYS A 51 30.70 29.43 -3.58
N ALA A 52 31.51 28.47 -4.04
CA ALA A 52 31.98 27.36 -3.20
C ALA A 52 32.64 27.81 -1.88
N PRO A 53 33.50 28.86 -1.83
CA PRO A 53 34.09 29.33 -0.57
C PRO A 53 33.06 29.76 0.48
N LEU A 54 31.93 30.33 0.04
CA LEU A 54 30.87 30.73 0.96
C LEU A 54 30.17 29.50 1.56
N LEU A 55 29.94 28.45 0.75
CA LEU A 55 29.37 27.21 1.26
C LEU A 55 30.28 26.61 2.33
N HIS A 56 31.59 26.53 2.09
CA HIS A 56 32.53 25.97 3.07
C HIS A 56 32.57 26.73 4.40
N ARG A 57 32.34 28.05 4.39
CA ARG A 57 32.25 28.85 5.63
C ARG A 57 30.91 28.70 6.35
N LEU A 58 29.81 28.52 5.60
CA LEU A 58 28.48 28.33 6.16
C LEU A 58 28.24 26.90 6.65
N ALA A 59 28.78 25.90 5.95
CA ALA A 59 28.60 24.48 6.22
C ALA A 59 29.55 23.98 7.32
N GLY A 60 29.69 24.74 8.42
CA GLY A 60 30.42 24.27 9.60
C GLY A 60 29.71 23.11 10.29
N TYR A 61 28.38 23.19 10.38
CA TYR A 61 27.52 22.10 10.84
C TYR A 61 26.22 22.10 10.04
N GLU A 62 25.93 21.01 9.33
CA GLU A 62 24.74 20.88 8.50
C GLU A 62 23.67 20.06 9.21
N VAL A 63 22.46 20.63 9.29
CA VAL A 63 21.27 19.90 9.76
C VAL A 63 20.35 19.65 8.58
N ARG A 64 20.32 18.39 8.13
CA ARG A 64 19.39 17.98 7.08
C ARG A 64 18.01 17.73 7.67
N ILE A 65 17.02 18.46 7.17
CA ILE A 65 15.62 18.34 7.61
C ILE A 65 14.89 17.40 6.65
N PRO A 66 14.62 16.13 7.03
CA PRO A 66 13.83 15.25 6.17
C PRO A 66 12.41 15.78 5.91
N PRO A 67 11.83 15.48 4.75
CA PRO A 67 10.44 15.77 4.46
C PRO A 67 9.50 14.96 5.35
N LEU A 68 8.27 15.46 5.54
CA LEU A 68 7.23 14.84 6.38
C LEU A 68 6.91 13.39 5.96
N ARG A 69 7.02 13.08 4.67
CA ARG A 69 6.82 11.71 4.15
C ARG A 69 7.81 10.68 4.70
N GLU A 70 8.99 11.10 5.15
CA GLU A 70 10.04 10.26 5.76
C GLU A 70 9.87 10.14 7.28
N ARG A 71 8.95 10.91 7.89
CA ARG A 71 8.66 10.94 9.32
C ARG A 71 7.15 10.95 9.53
N ARG A 72 6.54 9.80 9.30
CA ARG A 72 5.09 9.62 9.22
C ARG A 72 4.45 9.51 10.60
N GLU A 73 5.21 8.96 11.54
CA GLU A 73 4.90 8.91 12.96
C GLU A 73 4.58 10.30 13.53
N ASP A 74 5.23 11.35 13.01
CA ASP A 74 5.02 12.73 13.44
C ASP A 74 3.68 13.31 12.94
N ILE A 75 3.10 12.76 11.86
CA ILE A 75 1.89 13.32 11.23
C ILE A 75 0.74 13.39 12.24
N GLY A 76 0.54 12.34 13.04
CA GLY A 76 -0.53 12.30 14.04
C GLY A 76 -0.35 13.36 15.13
N VAL A 77 0.87 13.48 15.66
CA VAL A 77 1.20 14.45 16.72
C VAL A 77 1.09 15.89 16.21
N LEU A 78 1.62 16.16 15.02
CA LEU A 78 1.56 17.47 14.37
C LEU A 78 0.11 17.86 14.04
N LEU A 79 -0.68 16.92 13.52
CA LEU A 79 -2.10 17.15 13.24
C LEU A 79 -2.86 17.51 14.52
N TYR A 80 -2.64 16.77 15.61
CA TYR A 80 -3.26 17.09 16.90
C TYR A 80 -2.81 18.46 17.42
N HIS A 81 -1.53 18.79 17.29
CA HIS A 81 -1.00 20.10 17.68
C HIS A 81 -1.66 21.25 16.92
N PHE A 82 -1.71 21.18 15.58
CA PHE A 82 -2.35 22.22 14.77
C PHE A 82 -3.87 22.28 14.99
N ALA A 83 -4.53 21.13 15.16
CA ALA A 83 -5.95 21.09 15.47
C ALA A 83 -6.25 21.80 16.79
N ARG A 84 -5.39 21.60 17.81
CA ARG A 84 -5.52 22.26 19.11
C ARG A 84 -5.36 23.77 19.01
N GLU A 85 -4.38 24.25 18.25
CA GLU A 85 -4.20 25.70 18.02
C GLU A 85 -5.42 26.31 17.32
N GLU A 86 -5.90 25.68 16.24
CA GLU A 86 -7.01 26.19 15.45
C GLU A 86 -8.35 26.11 16.22
N LEU A 87 -8.60 25.04 16.98
CA LEU A 87 -9.79 24.93 17.83
C LEU A 87 -9.76 25.89 19.02
N ALA A 88 -8.59 26.15 19.60
CA ALA A 88 -8.42 27.18 20.62
C ALA A 88 -8.78 28.57 20.09
N ALA A 89 -8.33 28.90 18.88
CA ALA A 89 -8.65 30.18 18.24
C ALA A 89 -10.15 30.38 17.99
N VAL A 90 -10.94 29.30 17.90
CA VAL A 90 -12.39 29.32 17.67
C VAL A 90 -13.19 29.06 18.97
N GLY A 91 -12.52 28.81 20.11
CA GLY A 91 -13.18 28.52 21.39
C GLY A 91 -13.79 27.11 21.49
N GLU A 92 -13.34 26.17 20.66
CA GLU A 92 -13.90 24.81 20.52
C GLU A 92 -12.93 23.71 21.01
N LEU A 93 -12.02 24.02 21.93
CA LEU A 93 -11.02 23.06 22.45
C LEU A 93 -11.63 21.79 23.06
N HIS A 94 -12.83 21.90 23.62
CA HIS A 94 -13.59 20.77 24.17
C HIS A 94 -13.81 19.63 23.16
N ARG A 95 -13.70 19.90 21.85
CA ARG A 95 -13.83 18.87 20.82
C ARG A 95 -12.67 17.88 20.75
N LEU A 96 -11.47 18.28 21.16
CA LEU A 96 -10.31 17.37 21.17
C LEU A 96 -10.31 16.44 22.38
N ASN A 97 -10.88 16.90 23.48
CA ASN A 97 -10.97 16.17 24.73
C ASN A 97 -12.46 15.97 25.03
N ALA A 98 -13.09 15.03 24.33
CA ALA A 98 -14.45 14.68 24.65
C ALA A 98 -14.47 14.09 26.07
N ASP A 99 -15.20 14.74 26.98
CA ASP A 99 -15.37 14.27 28.37
C ASP A 99 -16.22 12.98 28.45
N ASP A 100 -16.85 12.59 27.34
CA ASP A 100 -17.68 11.38 27.22
C ASP A 100 -16.85 10.20 26.66
N PRO A 101 -16.69 9.10 27.43
CA PRO A 101 -16.02 7.87 26.98
C PRO A 101 -16.64 7.21 25.75
N TYR A 102 -17.91 7.49 25.46
CA TYR A 102 -18.66 6.93 24.33
C TYR A 102 -18.74 7.88 23.12
N ALA A 103 -18.22 9.11 23.26
CA ALA A 103 -18.18 10.03 22.14
C ALA A 103 -17.24 9.51 21.05
N LYS A 104 -17.70 9.64 19.80
CA LYS A 104 -16.84 9.31 18.66
C LYS A 104 -15.67 10.28 18.61
N PRO A 105 -14.45 9.81 18.26
CA PRO A 105 -13.29 10.69 18.21
C PRO A 105 -13.50 11.79 17.17
N TRP A 106 -13.00 12.98 17.49
CA TRP A 106 -13.04 14.15 16.61
C TRP A 106 -12.42 13.86 15.24
N LEU A 107 -11.32 13.10 15.22
CA LEU A 107 -10.71 12.58 13.99
C LEU A 107 -11.08 11.10 13.78
N PRO A 108 -11.84 10.77 12.72
CA PRO A 108 -12.13 9.37 12.36
C PRO A 108 -10.86 8.58 12.00
N ALA A 109 -10.78 7.32 12.43
CA ALA A 109 -9.62 6.46 12.17
C ALA A 109 -9.34 6.26 10.67
N GLN A 110 -10.36 6.18 9.83
CA GLN A 110 -10.18 6.07 8.37
C GLN A 110 -9.49 7.32 7.79
N LEU A 111 -9.87 8.51 8.27
CA LEU A 111 -9.27 9.76 7.83
C LEU A 111 -7.82 9.88 8.34
N ALA A 112 -7.56 9.51 9.59
CA ALA A 112 -6.20 9.44 10.11
C ALA A 112 -5.30 8.53 9.26
N ALA A 113 -5.79 7.32 8.91
CA ALA A 113 -5.06 6.40 8.07
C ALA A 113 -4.81 6.94 6.65
N GLN A 114 -5.74 7.72 6.09
CA GLN A 114 -5.53 8.39 4.80
C GLN A 114 -4.45 9.46 4.91
N LEU A 115 -4.52 10.33 5.92
CA LEU A 115 -3.55 11.40 6.15
C LEU A 115 -2.11 10.86 6.32
N VAL A 116 -1.94 9.73 7.00
CA VAL A 116 -0.63 9.09 7.19
C VAL A 116 -0.06 8.52 5.87
N ARG A 117 -0.92 8.07 4.94
CA ARG A 117 -0.49 7.49 3.66
C ARG A 117 -0.17 8.53 2.58
N SER A 118 -0.65 9.75 2.71
CA SER A 118 -0.41 10.83 1.75
C SER A 118 1.05 11.28 1.72
N ALA A 119 1.52 11.78 0.58
CA ALA A 119 2.91 12.15 0.33
C ALA A 119 3.30 13.55 0.82
N TRP A 120 2.31 14.39 1.13
CA TRP A 120 2.51 15.75 1.64
C TRP A 120 3.58 16.54 0.86
N PRO A 121 3.39 16.80 -0.45
CA PRO A 121 4.35 17.57 -1.25
C PRO A 121 4.66 18.95 -0.67
N GLY A 122 3.68 19.60 -0.02
CA GLY A 122 3.88 20.87 0.69
C GLY A 122 4.29 20.72 2.15
N ASN A 123 4.69 19.50 2.57
CA ASN A 123 5.30 19.23 3.86
C ASN A 123 4.40 19.68 5.05
N ILE A 124 5.00 20.11 6.16
CA ILE A 124 4.28 20.62 7.34
C ILE A 124 3.33 21.78 7.00
N ARG A 125 3.67 22.64 6.02
CA ARG A 125 2.81 23.76 5.61
C ARG A 125 1.48 23.27 5.05
N GLN A 126 1.53 22.24 4.20
CA GLN A 126 0.31 21.63 3.66
C GLN A 126 -0.51 20.94 4.75
N LEU A 127 0.13 20.21 5.66
CA LEU A 127 -0.55 19.57 6.80
C LEU A 127 -1.28 20.61 7.66
N ARG A 128 -0.61 21.71 8.03
CA ARG A 128 -1.22 22.80 8.81
C ARG A 128 -2.42 23.41 8.10
N ASN A 129 -2.28 23.75 6.81
CA ASN A 129 -3.36 24.33 6.03
C ASN A 129 -4.56 23.38 5.90
N MET A 130 -4.30 22.09 5.67
CA MET A 130 -5.34 21.06 5.64
C MET A 130 -6.05 20.98 6.99
N THR A 131 -5.30 20.93 8.10
CA THR A 131 -5.86 20.87 9.46
C THR A 131 -6.78 22.05 9.73
N ARG A 132 -6.33 23.27 9.39
CA ARG A 132 -7.13 24.49 9.51
C ARG A 132 -8.42 24.41 8.72
N GLN A 133 -8.36 23.93 7.48
CA GLN A 133 -9.56 23.74 6.65
C GLN A 133 -10.52 22.72 7.27
N LEU A 134 -10.01 21.57 7.74
CA LEU A 134 -10.82 20.55 8.41
C LEU A 134 -11.55 21.10 9.65
N VAL A 135 -10.88 21.92 10.46
CA VAL A 135 -11.48 22.59 11.63
C VAL A 135 -12.59 23.56 11.20
N ILE A 136 -12.34 24.39 10.19
CA ILE A 136 -13.32 25.37 9.70
C ILE A 136 -14.56 24.69 9.10
N GLU A 137 -14.37 23.64 8.31
CA GLU A 137 -15.45 22.90 7.64
C GLU A 137 -16.28 22.05 8.60
N SER A 138 -15.67 21.63 9.71
CA SER A 138 -16.31 20.79 10.71
C SER A 138 -16.86 21.61 11.89
N ARG A 139 -16.99 22.93 11.73
CA ARG A 139 -17.63 23.80 12.73
C ARG A 139 -19.05 23.35 13.01
N GLY A 140 -19.37 23.20 14.29
CA GLY A 140 -20.67 22.72 14.76
C GLY A 140 -20.90 21.22 14.60
N LEU A 141 -19.93 20.47 14.07
CA LEU A 141 -19.99 19.01 13.93
C LEU A 141 -19.17 18.33 15.03
N ALA A 142 -19.66 17.19 15.51
CA ALA A 142 -18.97 16.37 16.50
C ALA A 142 -17.72 15.67 15.93
N GLN A 143 -17.68 15.43 14.61
CA GLN A 143 -16.56 14.78 13.93
C GLN A 143 -16.11 15.57 12.72
N ILE A 144 -14.82 15.44 12.39
CA ILE A 144 -14.26 16.02 11.17
C ILE A 144 -14.95 15.41 9.95
N ARG A 145 -15.39 16.27 9.05
CA ARG A 145 -15.76 15.88 7.68
C ARG A 145 -14.72 16.44 6.72
N ILE A 146 -14.32 15.60 5.79
CA ILE A 146 -13.48 16.02 4.67
C ILE A 146 -14.38 16.13 3.43
N ASP A 147 -14.19 17.21 2.67
CA ASP A 147 -14.79 17.35 1.35
C ASP A 147 -14.32 16.20 0.42
N PRO A 148 -15.21 15.58 -0.38
CA PRO A 148 -14.84 14.48 -1.29
C PRO A 148 -13.67 14.83 -2.21
N ARG A 149 -13.61 16.07 -2.71
CA ARG A 149 -12.52 16.53 -3.57
C ARG A 149 -11.17 16.50 -2.86
N ARG A 150 -11.13 16.88 -1.58
CA ARG A 150 -9.88 16.82 -0.79
C ARG A 150 -9.50 15.40 -0.42
N ALA A 151 -10.49 14.54 -0.19
CA ALA A 151 -10.23 13.11 -0.01
C ALA A 151 -9.59 12.51 -1.27
N GLU A 152 -10.07 12.90 -2.46
CA GLU A 152 -9.46 12.54 -3.75
C GLU A 152 -8.05 13.11 -3.92
N GLU A 153 -7.81 14.37 -3.55
CA GLU A 153 -6.48 14.98 -3.60
C GLU A 153 -5.47 14.26 -2.68
N LEU A 154 -5.88 13.90 -1.47
CA LEU A 154 -5.07 13.11 -0.52
C LEU A 154 -4.80 11.68 -1.01
N ALA A 155 -5.77 11.07 -1.70
CA ALA A 155 -5.64 9.75 -2.31
C ALA A 155 -4.73 9.78 -3.56
N GLY A 156 -4.84 10.82 -4.39
CA GLY A 156 -4.03 11.01 -5.59
C GLY A 156 -2.57 11.35 -5.29
N THR A 157 -2.28 11.87 -4.10
CA THR A 157 -0.92 12.04 -3.59
C THR A 157 -0.47 10.89 -2.69
N ALA A 158 -1.06 9.69 -2.80
CA ALA A 158 -0.57 8.54 -2.06
C ALA A 158 0.94 8.34 -2.28
N TRP A 159 1.70 8.36 -1.19
CA TRP A 159 3.13 8.12 -1.28
C TRP A 159 3.36 6.64 -1.51
N THR A 160 4.02 6.33 -2.62
CA THR A 160 4.64 5.04 -2.84
C THR A 160 6.07 5.08 -2.30
N PRO A 161 6.46 4.17 -1.40
CA PRO A 161 7.85 4.06 -0.99
C PRO A 161 8.72 3.77 -2.23
N ARG A 162 9.61 4.71 -2.60
CA ARG A 162 10.76 4.37 -3.45
C ARG A 162 11.66 3.48 -2.62
N GLY A 163 11.59 2.16 -2.86
CA GLY A 163 12.40 1.17 -2.15
C GLY A 163 11.61 0.10 -1.40
N THR A 164 10.29 0.05 -1.56
CA THR A 164 9.55 -1.18 -1.27
C THR A 164 8.69 -1.53 -2.46
N GLU A 165 9.34 -2.08 -3.49
CA GLU A 165 8.79 -3.27 -4.13
C GLU A 165 8.70 -4.37 -3.06
N LEU A 166 7.80 -4.20 -2.10
CA LEU A 166 6.97 -5.32 -1.74
C LEU A 166 6.22 -5.58 -3.04
N ALA A 167 6.79 -6.46 -3.85
CA ALA A 167 6.01 -7.25 -4.75
C ALA A 167 4.94 -7.89 -3.86
N THR A 168 3.80 -7.20 -3.68
CA THR A 168 2.55 -7.90 -3.81
C THR A 168 2.70 -8.63 -5.12
N PRO A 169 2.71 -9.97 -5.15
CA PRO A 169 2.27 -10.63 -6.35
C PRO A 169 0.78 -10.26 -6.46
N THR A 170 0.49 -9.03 -6.91
CA THR A 170 -0.55 -8.86 -7.91
C THR A 170 -0.14 -9.88 -8.94
N LEU A 171 -0.88 -10.98 -8.98
CA LEU A 171 -0.84 -11.96 -10.04
C LEU A 171 -1.15 -11.18 -11.32
N ALA A 172 -0.11 -10.51 -11.83
CA ALA A 172 0.03 -10.26 -13.23
C ALA A 172 -0.17 -11.64 -13.82
N LEU A 173 -1.27 -11.77 -14.55
CA LEU A 173 -1.52 -12.80 -15.54
C LEU A 173 -0.44 -12.68 -16.64
N GLY A 174 0.84 -12.72 -16.25
CA GLY A 174 1.93 -13.12 -17.08
C GLY A 174 1.71 -14.59 -17.33
N THR A 175 1.60 -14.94 -18.60
CA THR A 175 1.47 -16.28 -19.13
C THR A 175 2.53 -17.20 -18.53
N LEU A 176 2.17 -17.83 -17.40
CA LEU A 176 2.98 -18.85 -16.75
C LEU A 176 3.19 -19.98 -17.76
N LYS A 177 4.46 -20.22 -18.13
CA LYS A 177 4.86 -21.28 -19.08
C LYS A 177 4.19 -22.60 -18.67
N ARG A 178 3.30 -23.09 -19.53
CA ARG A 178 2.60 -24.37 -19.37
C ARG A 178 3.63 -25.50 -19.38
N ARG A 179 3.54 -26.43 -18.43
CA ARG A 179 4.38 -27.62 -18.39
C ARG A 179 3.96 -28.59 -19.51
N LYS A 180 4.93 -29.34 -20.06
CA LYS A 180 4.62 -30.42 -21.01
C LYS A 180 3.91 -31.57 -20.27
N PRO A 181 2.86 -32.18 -20.82
CA PRO A 181 2.09 -33.23 -20.16
C PRO A 181 2.92 -34.46 -19.74
N SER A 182 4.02 -34.74 -20.46
CA SER A 182 4.90 -35.89 -20.20
C SER A 182 5.79 -35.74 -18.96
N ALA A 183 5.84 -34.56 -18.35
CA ALA A 183 6.65 -34.28 -17.17
C ALA A 183 5.89 -34.49 -15.85
N VAL A 184 4.60 -34.83 -15.91
CA VAL A 184 3.78 -35.08 -14.72
C VAL A 184 3.69 -36.57 -14.48
N THR A 185 4.10 -36.97 -13.29
CA THR A 185 4.08 -38.35 -12.83
C THR A 185 2.68 -38.75 -12.34
N GLU A 186 2.37 -40.04 -12.35
CA GLU A 186 1.08 -40.58 -11.86
C GLU A 186 0.77 -40.12 -10.42
N ALA A 187 1.79 -40.10 -9.56
CA ALA A 187 1.65 -39.67 -8.16
C ALA A 187 1.28 -38.18 -8.03
N GLU A 188 1.86 -37.31 -8.87
CA GLU A 188 1.54 -35.87 -8.88
C GLU A 188 0.13 -35.60 -9.40
N LEU A 189 -0.33 -36.38 -10.39
CA LEU A 189 -1.69 -36.29 -10.91
C LEU A 189 -2.71 -36.69 -9.83
N LEU A 190 -2.46 -37.80 -9.11
CA LEU A 190 -3.34 -38.27 -8.04
C LEU A 190 -3.39 -37.29 -6.86
N ASP A 191 -2.25 -36.72 -6.45
CA ASP A 191 -2.21 -35.72 -5.38
C ASP A 191 -3.00 -34.46 -5.77
N ALA A 192 -2.81 -33.97 -6.99
CA ALA A 192 -3.55 -32.81 -7.49
C ALA A 192 -5.07 -33.08 -7.57
N LEU A 193 -5.47 -34.28 -7.98
CA LEU A 193 -6.89 -34.67 -8.03
C LEU A 193 -7.50 -34.78 -6.62
N ARG A 194 -6.79 -35.36 -5.65
CA ARG A 194 -7.25 -35.45 -4.26
C ARG A 194 -7.43 -34.07 -3.63
N VAL A 195 -6.43 -33.19 -3.77
CA VAL A 195 -6.48 -31.84 -3.21
C VAL A 195 -7.58 -30.99 -3.84
N CYS A 196 -7.88 -31.21 -5.13
CA CYS A 196 -8.92 -30.48 -5.85
C CYS A 196 -10.27 -31.21 -5.87
N ALA A 197 -10.51 -32.18 -4.97
CA ALA A 197 -11.76 -32.93 -4.86
C ALA A 197 -12.26 -33.47 -6.22
N TRP A 198 -11.32 -33.99 -7.02
CA TRP A 198 -11.55 -34.57 -8.35
C TRP A 198 -12.16 -33.61 -9.39
N ASP A 199 -11.98 -32.28 -9.24
CA ASP A 199 -12.27 -31.32 -10.31
C ASP A 199 -11.12 -31.28 -11.33
N LEU A 200 -11.37 -31.88 -12.50
CA LEU A 200 -10.45 -31.94 -13.65
C LEU A 200 -9.97 -30.55 -14.10
N LYS A 201 -10.78 -29.49 -13.97
CA LYS A 201 -10.38 -28.13 -14.36
C LYS A 201 -9.41 -27.54 -13.35
N ALA A 202 -9.75 -27.61 -12.07
CA ALA A 202 -8.90 -27.12 -10.99
C ALA A 202 -7.56 -27.89 -10.94
N ALA A 203 -7.59 -29.20 -11.21
CA ALA A 203 -6.38 -30.03 -11.30
C ALA A 203 -5.51 -29.63 -12.51
N ALA A 204 -6.10 -29.35 -13.68
CA ALA A 204 -5.36 -28.87 -14.87
C ALA A 204 -4.67 -27.53 -14.60
N ASP A 205 -5.38 -26.61 -13.96
CA ASP A 205 -4.85 -25.29 -13.61
C ASP A 205 -3.72 -25.40 -12.58
N ARG A 206 -3.85 -26.31 -11.60
CA ARG A 206 -2.82 -26.58 -10.59
C ARG A 206 -1.57 -27.25 -11.17
N LEU A 207 -1.75 -28.24 -12.05
CA LEU A 207 -0.65 -28.97 -12.71
C LEU A 207 -0.02 -28.18 -13.87
N ARG A 208 -0.66 -27.08 -14.30
CA ARG A 208 -0.23 -26.21 -15.40
C ARG A 208 -0.12 -26.95 -16.74
N ILE A 209 -1.02 -27.89 -16.99
CA ILE A 209 -1.13 -28.67 -18.23
C ILE A 209 -2.44 -28.28 -18.95
N PRO A 210 -2.48 -28.28 -20.31
CA PRO A 210 -3.74 -28.14 -21.03
C PRO A 210 -4.77 -29.19 -20.60
N ARG A 211 -6.02 -28.76 -20.38
CA ARG A 211 -7.14 -29.62 -19.99
C ARG A 211 -7.29 -30.90 -20.86
N PRO A 212 -7.10 -30.89 -22.19
CA PRO A 212 -7.17 -32.11 -22.99
C PRO A 212 -6.18 -33.19 -22.56
N SER A 213 -4.97 -32.80 -22.16
CA SER A 213 -3.92 -33.75 -21.80
C SER A 213 -4.13 -34.41 -20.44
N ILE A 214 -5.04 -33.90 -19.60
CA ILE A 214 -5.46 -34.65 -18.40
C ILE A 214 -6.22 -35.91 -18.79
N TYR A 215 -7.07 -35.86 -19.82
CA TYR A 215 -7.79 -37.05 -20.29
C TYR A 215 -6.80 -38.11 -20.82
N ASP A 216 -5.82 -37.69 -21.63
CA ASP A 216 -4.77 -38.59 -22.12
C ASP A 216 -3.91 -39.23 -20.99
N LEU A 217 -3.72 -38.50 -19.88
CA LEU A 217 -2.99 -39.00 -18.71
C LEU A 217 -3.85 -39.95 -17.88
N ILE A 218 -5.16 -39.69 -17.75
CA ILE A 218 -6.11 -40.58 -17.08
C ILE A 218 -6.23 -41.90 -17.87
N ASP A 219 -6.36 -41.85 -19.19
CA ASP A 219 -6.46 -43.04 -20.04
C ASP A 219 -5.18 -43.91 -20.00
N LYS A 220 -4.02 -43.29 -19.73
CA LYS A 220 -2.74 -44.00 -19.57
C LYS A 220 -2.53 -44.57 -18.16
N CYS A 221 -3.32 -44.13 -17.17
CA CYS A 221 -3.17 -44.55 -15.77
C CYS A 221 -4.23 -45.60 -15.43
N PRO A 222 -3.88 -46.89 -15.30
CA PRO A 222 -4.85 -47.96 -15.03
C PRO A 222 -5.49 -47.90 -13.63
N ASN A 223 -4.98 -47.04 -12.72
CA ASN A 223 -5.47 -46.91 -11.35
C ASN A 223 -6.52 -45.79 -11.17
N ILE A 224 -6.85 -45.01 -12.20
CA ILE A 224 -7.84 -43.93 -12.11
C ILE A 224 -9.17 -44.43 -12.67
N ARG A 225 -10.13 -44.72 -11.77
CA ARG A 225 -11.49 -45.12 -12.17
C ARG A 225 -12.26 -43.87 -12.63
N THR A 226 -12.82 -43.90 -13.83
CA THR A 226 -13.73 -42.84 -14.26
C THR A 226 -15.16 -43.18 -13.83
N ALA A 227 -16.03 -42.18 -13.66
CA ALA A 227 -17.44 -42.41 -13.34
C ALA A 227 -18.19 -43.27 -14.38
N GLY A 228 -17.57 -43.54 -15.53
CA GLY A 228 -18.07 -44.47 -16.54
C GLY A 228 -17.81 -45.95 -16.23
N ASP A 229 -16.81 -46.25 -15.40
CA ASP A 229 -16.35 -47.59 -15.05
C ASP A 229 -16.96 -48.10 -13.73
N LEU A 230 -17.83 -47.29 -13.12
CA LEU A 230 -18.58 -47.63 -11.91
C LEU A 230 -19.88 -48.33 -12.30
N SER A 231 -20.15 -49.47 -11.65
CA SER A 231 -21.43 -50.18 -11.82
C SER A 231 -22.57 -49.41 -11.16
N ALA A 232 -23.79 -49.55 -11.70
CA ALA A 232 -24.98 -48.88 -11.15
C ALA A 232 -25.20 -49.24 -9.67
N ASP A 233 -24.97 -50.50 -9.30
CA ASP A 233 -25.12 -51.02 -7.94
C ASP A 233 -24.12 -50.38 -6.94
N GLU A 234 -22.88 -50.08 -7.37
CA GLU A 234 -21.90 -49.39 -6.52
C GLU A 234 -22.30 -47.93 -6.24
N ILE A 235 -22.86 -47.24 -7.24
CA ILE A 235 -23.32 -45.85 -7.11
C ILE A 235 -24.57 -45.80 -6.22
N GLU A 236 -25.50 -46.76 -6.36
CA GLU A 236 -26.70 -46.87 -5.53
C GLU A 236 -26.35 -47.20 -4.07
N ALA A 237 -25.45 -48.16 -3.83
CA ALA A 237 -25.00 -48.50 -2.48
C ALA A 237 -24.34 -47.30 -1.77
N CYS A 238 -23.51 -46.53 -2.48
CA CYS A 238 -22.89 -45.33 -1.92
C CYS A 238 -23.90 -44.18 -1.72
N PHE A 239 -24.90 -44.05 -2.59
CA PHE A 239 -25.98 -43.08 -2.43
C PHE A 239 -26.81 -43.36 -1.16
N HIS A 240 -27.12 -44.64 -0.91
CA HIS A 240 -27.82 -45.07 0.30
C HIS A 240 -26.96 -44.93 1.57
N ALA A 241 -25.66 -45.20 1.50
CA ALA A 241 -24.75 -45.06 2.63
C ALA A 241 -24.48 -43.60 3.03
N CYS A 242 -24.54 -42.67 2.06
CA CYS A 242 -24.23 -41.26 2.26
C CYS A 242 -25.48 -40.36 2.36
N GLU A 243 -26.69 -40.93 2.48
CA GLU A 243 -27.97 -40.21 2.60
C GLU A 243 -28.17 -39.07 1.57
N GLY A 244 -27.63 -39.23 0.35
CA GLY A 244 -27.76 -38.26 -0.74
C GLY A 244 -26.78 -37.08 -0.73
N ASP A 245 -25.76 -37.06 0.13
CA ASP A 245 -24.70 -36.03 0.06
C ASP A 245 -23.68 -36.33 -1.05
N LEU A 246 -23.73 -35.53 -2.11
CA LEU A 246 -22.86 -35.64 -3.27
C LEU A 246 -21.38 -35.39 -2.96
N ASP A 247 -21.05 -34.56 -1.95
CA ASP A 247 -19.66 -34.28 -1.61
C ASP A 247 -19.02 -35.45 -0.83
N ALA A 248 -19.79 -36.11 0.02
CA ALA A 248 -19.38 -37.35 0.69
C ALA A 248 -19.20 -38.51 -0.31
N MET A 249 -20.08 -38.62 -1.30
CA MET A 249 -19.96 -39.62 -2.37
C MET A 249 -18.73 -39.37 -3.26
N VAL A 250 -18.37 -38.12 -3.55
CA VAL A 250 -17.15 -37.77 -4.30
C VAL A 250 -15.89 -38.20 -3.54
N GLY A 251 -15.90 -38.06 -2.20
CA GLY A 251 -14.82 -38.52 -1.34
C GLY A 251 -14.66 -40.05 -1.32
N GLN A 252 -15.78 -40.80 -1.26
CA GLN A 252 -15.75 -42.27 -1.23
C GLN A 252 -15.47 -42.90 -2.59
N LEU A 253 -16.14 -42.42 -3.64
CA LEU A 253 -16.03 -43.00 -4.99
C LEU A 253 -14.84 -42.43 -5.79
N GLN A 254 -14.19 -41.38 -5.28
CA GLN A 254 -13.00 -40.76 -5.89
C GLN A 254 -13.23 -40.35 -7.37
N VAL A 255 -14.43 -39.84 -7.67
CA VAL A 255 -14.82 -39.41 -9.01
C VAL A 255 -15.33 -37.98 -9.00
N SER A 256 -15.20 -37.28 -10.13
CA SER A 256 -15.62 -35.88 -10.23
C SER A 256 -17.12 -35.68 -9.92
N LYS A 257 -17.43 -34.66 -9.09
CA LYS A 257 -18.81 -34.28 -8.71
C LYS A 257 -19.76 -34.14 -9.90
N ARG A 258 -19.26 -33.60 -11.01
CA ARG A 258 -20.05 -33.39 -12.24
C ARG A 258 -20.37 -34.69 -12.98
N ALA A 259 -19.41 -35.61 -13.08
CA ALA A 259 -19.65 -36.89 -13.74
C ALA A 259 -20.56 -37.79 -12.88
N LEU A 260 -20.38 -37.77 -11.56
CA LEU A 260 -21.24 -38.46 -10.61
C LEU A 260 -22.67 -37.92 -10.64
N SER A 261 -22.85 -36.59 -10.63
CA SER A 261 -24.18 -35.97 -10.73
C SER A 261 -24.88 -36.28 -12.06
N ARG A 262 -24.14 -36.34 -13.18
CA ARG A 262 -24.69 -36.76 -14.48
C ARG A 262 -25.15 -38.22 -14.46
N ARG A 263 -24.32 -39.13 -13.95
CA ARG A 263 -24.66 -40.57 -13.83
C ARG A 263 -25.81 -40.81 -12.85
N ALA A 264 -25.83 -40.13 -11.70
CA ALA A 264 -26.93 -40.20 -10.73
C ALA A 264 -28.27 -39.66 -11.31
N LYS A 265 -28.21 -38.71 -12.24
CA LYS A 265 -29.39 -38.23 -13.00
C LYS A 265 -29.84 -39.23 -14.06
N GLU A 266 -28.90 -39.89 -14.75
CA GLU A 266 -29.19 -40.98 -15.71
C GLU A 266 -29.81 -42.22 -15.02
N LEU A 267 -29.41 -42.51 -13.78
CA LEU A 267 -29.95 -43.59 -12.94
C LEU A 267 -31.24 -43.21 -12.20
N GLY A 268 -31.75 -41.98 -12.36
CA GLY A 268 -33.03 -41.54 -11.77
C GLY A 268 -33.02 -41.26 -10.27
N LEU A 269 -31.85 -41.22 -9.63
CA LEU A 269 -31.68 -41.00 -8.18
C LEU A 269 -31.81 -39.51 -7.78
N LEU A 270 -31.66 -38.57 -8.72
CA LEU A 270 -31.83 -37.14 -8.50
C LEU A 270 -32.96 -36.58 -9.37
N ARG A 271 -34.00 -36.00 -8.74
CA ARG A 271 -35.08 -35.31 -9.45
C ARG A 271 -34.53 -34.07 -10.15
N SER A 272 -34.88 -33.90 -11.43
CA SER A 272 -34.45 -32.78 -12.25
C SER A 272 -34.86 -31.44 -11.63
N THR A 273 -33.87 -30.64 -11.24
CA THR A 273 -33.95 -29.18 -11.21
C THR A 273 -32.94 -28.62 -12.19
#